data_AF-A0A932D9W9-F1
#
_entry.id   AF-A0A932D9W9-F1
#
_cell.length_a   1.000
_cell.length_b   1.000
_cell.length_c   1.000
_cell.angle_alpha   90.00
_cell.angle_beta   90.00
_cell.angle_gamma   90.00
#
_symmetry.space_group_name_H-M   'P 1'
#
loop_
_entity.id
_entity.type
_entity.pdbx_description
1 polymer ?
#
loop_
_entity_poly.entity_id
_entity_poly.type
_entity_poly.pdbx_seq_one_letter_code
_entity_poly.pdbx_strand_id
1 'polypeptide(L)'
;MTATVNRRGQIVLRTTVQEKVNVKSGDVLVVLHDQAGRIVLQKRRAALTQARGGKSYLTPPPLPPAALERIYARPDREWDKIEAEATALSRRALTGKALEEL
;
A
#
# COMPACT_ATOMS: atom_id res chain seq x y z
N MET A 1 19.01 33.26 -16.85
CA MET A 1 19.98 33.02 -15.76
C MET A 1 20.75 31.76 -16.11
N THR A 2 22.09 31.80 -16.05
CA THR A 2 22.95 30.64 -16.29
C THR A 2 23.49 30.13 -14.96
N ALA A 3 23.57 28.82 -14.80
CA ALA A 3 24.13 28.18 -13.62
C ALA A 3 25.17 27.15 -14.04
N THR A 4 26.27 27.08 -13.30
CA THR A 4 27.37 26.15 -13.57
C THR A 4 27.15 24.83 -12.85
N VAL A 5 27.33 23.74 -13.57
CA VAL A 5 27.30 22.39 -13.01
C VAL A 5 28.70 22.04 -12.49
N ASN A 6 28.80 21.57 -11.26
CA ASN A 6 30.08 21.13 -10.71
C ASN A 6 30.47 19.73 -11.24
N ARG A 7 31.68 19.26 -10.91
CA ARG A 7 32.18 17.93 -11.33
C ARG A 7 31.35 16.74 -10.86
N ARG A 8 30.43 16.95 -9.91
CA ARG A 8 29.52 15.93 -9.37
C ARG A 8 28.12 16.02 -9.98
N GLY A 9 27.91 16.87 -11.00
CA GLY A 9 26.60 17.06 -11.61
C GLY A 9 25.64 17.94 -10.80
N GLN A 10 26.13 18.67 -9.79
CA GLN A 10 25.29 19.48 -8.90
C GLN A 10 25.28 20.94 -9.35
N ILE A 11 24.13 21.59 -9.14
CA ILE A 11 23.93 23.02 -9.39
C ILE A 11 23.70 23.71 -8.04
N VAL A 12 24.56 24.67 -7.71
CA VAL A 12 24.41 25.46 -6.48
C VAL A 12 23.44 26.60 -6.74
N LEU A 13 22.27 26.55 -6.10
CA LEU A 13 21.27 27.62 -6.16
C LEU A 13 21.73 28.82 -5.34
N ARG A 14 21.71 30.02 -5.92
CA ARG A 14 22.00 31.27 -5.20
C ARG A 14 20.95 31.52 -4.10
N THR A 15 21.37 32.05 -2.95
CA THR A 15 20.51 32.37 -1.80
C THR A 15 19.30 33.21 -2.20
N THR A 16 19.48 34.21 -3.05
CA THR A 16 18.38 35.06 -3.56
C THR A 16 17.28 34.29 -4.30
N VAL A 17 17.63 33.18 -4.96
CA VAL A 17 16.66 32.33 -5.68
C VAL A 17 15.97 31.39 -4.69
N GLN A 18 16.73 30.84 -3.74
CA GLN A 18 16.17 29.99 -2.68
C GLN A 18 15.12 30.74 -1.86
N GLU A 19 15.38 31.99 -1.50
CA GLU A 19 14.44 32.85 -0.76
C GLU A 19 13.19 33.16 -1.58
N LYS A 20 13.35 33.58 -2.85
CA LYS A 20 12.22 33.90 -3.74
C LYS A 20 11.28 32.72 -3.96
N VAL A 21 11.81 31.51 -4.03
CA VAL A 21 11.04 30.28 -4.30
C VAL A 21 10.73 29.51 -3.01
N ASN A 22 11.15 30.03 -1.85
CA ASN A 22 11.01 29.39 -0.54
C ASN A 22 11.49 27.93 -0.54
N VAL A 23 12.71 27.72 -1.02
CA VAL A 23 13.41 26.43 -1.01
C VAL A 23 14.33 26.38 0.20
N LYS A 24 14.19 25.34 1.01
CA LYS A 24 15.01 25.07 2.20
C LYS A 24 15.89 23.84 1.99
N SER A 25 16.92 23.69 2.81
CA SER A 25 17.73 22.46 2.82
C SER A 25 16.82 21.25 3.12
N GLY A 26 16.97 20.19 2.34
CA GLY A 26 16.15 18.97 2.43
C GLY A 26 14.89 19.00 1.55
N ASP A 27 14.52 20.13 0.95
CA ASP A 27 13.43 20.16 -0.03
C ASP A 27 13.80 19.35 -1.29
N VAL A 28 12.83 18.59 -1.80
CA VAL A 28 12.99 17.84 -3.04
C VAL A 28 12.52 18.72 -4.21
N LEU A 29 13.38 18.89 -5.22
CA LEU A 29 13.07 19.56 -6.48
C LEU A 29 12.92 18.54 -7.60
N VAL A 30 11.87 18.69 -8.40
CA VAL A 30 11.66 17.90 -9.62
C VAL A 30 12.33 18.63 -10.77
N VAL A 31 13.12 17.88 -11.55
CA VAL A 31 13.78 18.37 -12.76
C VAL A 31 12.88 18.10 -13.95
N LEU A 32 12.51 19.15 -14.67
CA LEU A 32 11.70 19.09 -15.88
C LEU A 32 12.46 19.72 -17.04
N HIS A 33 12.17 19.29 -18.26
CA HIS A 33 12.65 19.94 -19.48
C HIS A 33 11.49 20.66 -20.15
N ASP A 34 11.70 21.94 -20.44
CA ASP A 34 10.78 22.75 -21.24
C ASP A 34 10.97 22.45 -22.74
N GLN A 35 9.99 22.82 -23.57
CA GLN A 35 10.02 22.65 -25.03
C GLN A 35 11.21 23.37 -25.69
N ALA A 36 11.70 24.43 -25.05
CA ALA A 36 12.91 25.15 -25.46
C ALA A 36 14.23 24.48 -24.99
N GLY A 37 14.19 23.26 -24.46
CA GLY A 37 15.36 22.53 -23.96
C GLY A 37 15.93 23.07 -22.64
N ARG A 38 15.18 23.92 -21.93
CA ARG A 38 15.60 24.51 -20.65
C ARG A 38 15.29 23.58 -19.50
N ILE A 39 16.21 23.51 -18.54
CA ILE A 39 15.97 22.81 -17.27
C ILE A 39 15.13 23.70 -16.36
N VAL A 40 13.98 23.18 -15.93
CA VAL A 40 13.06 23.82 -14.99
C VAL A 40 13.07 23.01 -13.69
N LEU A 41 13.32 23.69 -12.58
CA LEU A 41 13.28 23.08 -11.25
C LEU A 41 11.97 23.49 -10.56
N GLN A 42 11.15 22.50 -10.22
CA GLN A 42 9.89 22.73 -9.52
C GLN A 42 9.95 22.11 -8.13
N LYS A 43 9.58 22.86 -7.09
CA LYS A 43 9.47 22.30 -5.74
C LYS A 43 8.45 21.17 -5.74
N ARG A 44 8.87 19.96 -5.34
CA ARG A 44 7.97 18.83 -5.16
C ARG A 44 7.03 19.21 -4.02
N ARG A 45 5.83 19.64 -4.35
CA ARG A 45 4.74 19.65 -3.39
C ARG A 45 4.55 18.18 -3.04
N ALA A 46 4.80 17.81 -1.79
CA ALA A 46 4.17 16.60 -1.29
C ALA A 46 2.71 16.78 -1.61
N ALA A 47 2.17 15.98 -2.54
CA ALA A 47 0.75 15.81 -2.56
C ALA A 47 0.46 15.41 -1.12
N LEU A 48 -0.28 16.27 -0.41
CA LEU A 48 -1.17 15.78 0.62
C LEU A 48 -2.13 14.86 -0.14
N THR A 49 -1.65 13.68 -0.51
CA THR A 49 -2.40 12.45 -0.39
C THR A 49 -2.69 12.39 1.10
N GLN A 50 -3.65 13.21 1.53
CA GLN A 50 -4.60 12.81 2.53
C GLN A 50 -4.94 11.40 2.08
N ALA A 51 -4.49 10.42 2.85
CA ALA A 51 -5.07 9.11 2.84
C ALA A 51 -6.55 9.28 3.26
N ARG A 52 -7.36 9.89 2.40
CA ARG A 52 -8.81 9.76 2.43
C ARG A 52 -9.06 8.33 1.99
N GLY A 53 -9.03 7.40 2.95
CA GLY A 53 -9.50 6.02 2.77
C GLY A 53 -8.43 4.92 2.66
N GLY A 54 -7.15 5.19 2.91
CA GLY A 54 -6.11 4.16 2.85
C GLY A 54 -6.03 3.33 4.13
N LYS A 55 -6.95 2.37 4.33
CA LYS A 55 -6.68 1.25 5.23
C LYS A 55 -5.37 0.60 4.75
N SER A 56 -4.31 0.66 5.55
CA SER A 56 -3.10 -0.12 5.29
C SER A 56 -3.50 -1.60 5.35
N TYR A 57 -3.56 -2.27 4.19
CA TYR A 57 -3.80 -3.72 4.13
C TYR A 57 -2.62 -4.52 4.71
N LEU A 58 -1.45 -3.88 4.81
CA LEU A 58 -0.22 -4.50 5.31
C LEU A 58 -0.15 -4.53 6.84
N THR A 59 -0.94 -3.67 7.50
CA THR A 59 -1.05 -3.60 8.97
C THR A 59 -2.45 -3.13 9.34
N PRO A 60 -3.46 -4.01 9.31
CA PRO A 60 -4.78 -3.67 9.80
C PRO A 60 -4.71 -3.38 11.31
N PRO A 61 -5.49 -2.40 11.80
CA PRO A 61 -5.64 -2.23 13.24
C PRO A 61 -6.28 -3.48 13.86
N PRO A 62 -5.95 -3.82 15.12
CA PRO A 62 -6.56 -4.95 15.80
C PRO A 62 -8.08 -4.76 15.87
N LEU A 63 -8.82 -5.82 15.53
CA LEU A 63 -10.27 -5.81 15.63
C LEU A 63 -10.71 -5.70 17.09
N PRO A 64 -11.73 -4.88 17.41
CA PRO A 64 -12.25 -4.81 18.77
C PRO A 64 -12.83 -6.17 19.20
N PRO A 65 -12.73 -6.56 20.49
CA PRO A 65 -13.17 -7.86 20.99
C PRO A 65 -14.61 -8.21 20.61
N ALA A 66 -15.54 -7.25 20.70
CA ALA A 66 -16.94 -7.44 20.31
C ALA A 66 -17.13 -7.76 18.81
N ALA A 67 -16.24 -7.28 17.94
CA ALA A 67 -16.30 -7.64 16.52
C ALA A 67 -15.77 -9.06 16.28
N LEU A 68 -14.73 -9.47 17.01
CA LEU A 68 -14.21 -10.83 16.97
C LEU A 68 -15.25 -11.84 17.47
N GLU A 69 -15.91 -11.55 18.60
CA GLU A 69 -16.99 -12.39 19.13
C GLU A 69 -18.11 -12.58 18.11
N ARG A 70 -18.48 -11.53 17.35
CA ARG A 70 -19.51 -11.65 16.30
C ARG A 70 -19.06 -12.44 15.08
N ILE A 71 -17.77 -12.43 14.76
CA ILE A 71 -17.21 -13.27 13.69
C ILE A 71 -17.21 -14.74 14.14
N TYR A 72 -16.73 -15.03 15.36
CA TYR A 72 -16.69 -16.39 15.90
C TYR A 72 -18.07 -16.95 16.25
N ALA A 73 -19.02 -16.12 16.65
CA ALA A 73 -20.39 -16.54 16.94
C ALA A 73 -21.23 -16.73 15.67
N ARG A 74 -20.70 -16.40 14.48
CA ARG A 74 -21.43 -16.58 13.23
C ARG A 74 -21.31 -18.05 12.82
N PRO A 75 -22.42 -18.82 12.80
CA PRO A 75 -22.38 -20.17 12.27
C PRO A 75 -22.07 -20.09 10.78
N ASP A 76 -20.95 -20.70 10.40
CA ASP A 76 -20.59 -20.86 9.01
C ASP A 76 -21.23 -22.13 8.48
N ARG A 77 -22.42 -21.96 7.88
CA ARG A 77 -23.20 -23.07 7.31
C ARG A 77 -22.44 -23.83 6.22
N GLU A 78 -21.46 -23.22 5.57
CA GLU A 78 -20.61 -23.94 4.61
C GLU A 78 -19.60 -24.80 5.35
N TRP A 79 -19.03 -24.30 6.44
CA TRP A 79 -18.14 -25.08 7.30
C TRP A 79 -18.85 -26.26 7.98
N ASP A 80 -20.07 -26.06 8.49
CA ASP A 80 -20.88 -27.12 9.09
C ASP A 80 -21.16 -28.26 8.09
N LYS A 81 -21.37 -27.92 6.81
CA LYS A 81 -21.55 -28.91 5.73
C LYS A 81 -20.27 -29.67 5.44
N ILE A 82 -19.15 -28.96 5.33
CA ILE A 82 -17.83 -29.57 5.10
C ILE A 82 -17.48 -30.52 6.26
N GLU A 83 -17.73 -30.11 7.50
CA GLU A 83 -17.48 -30.92 8.69
C GLU A 83 -18.40 -32.16 8.73
N ALA A 84 -19.67 -32.01 8.37
CA ALA A 84 -20.61 -33.13 8.26
C ALA A 84 -20.20 -34.13 7.17
N GLU A 85 -19.76 -33.64 6.00
CA GLU A 85 -19.29 -34.47 4.89
C GLU A 85 -17.98 -35.20 5.24
N ALA A 86 -17.02 -34.50 5.84
CA ALA A 86 -15.76 -35.10 6.31
C ALA A 86 -16.00 -36.16 7.40
N THR A 87 -16.94 -35.91 8.32
CA THR A 87 -17.33 -36.86 9.36
C THR A 87 -18.05 -38.08 8.76
N ALA A 88 -18.93 -37.86 7.77
CA ALA A 88 -19.61 -38.94 7.06
C ALA A 88 -18.64 -39.80 6.25
N LEU A 89 -17.66 -39.17 5.58
CA LEU A 89 -16.60 -39.84 4.83
C LEU A 89 -15.71 -40.66 5.77
N SER A 90 -15.30 -40.09 6.90
CA SER A 90 -14.48 -40.77 7.91
C SER A 90 -15.23 -41.97 8.52
N ARG A 91 -16.53 -41.81 8.85
CA ARG A 91 -17.37 -42.92 9.33
C ARG A 91 -17.54 -44.01 8.26
N ARG A 92 -17.67 -43.64 6.98
CA ARG A 92 -17.75 -44.60 5.86
C ARG A 92 -16.45 -45.38 5.64
N ALA A 93 -15.31 -44.70 5.72
CA ALA A 93 -14.00 -45.32 5.66
C ALA A 93 -13.78 -46.30 6.83
N LEU A 94 -14.22 -45.95 8.04
CA LEU A 94 -14.14 -46.81 9.22
C LEU A 94 -15.14 -47.99 9.20
N THR A 95 -16.25 -47.88 8.45
CA THR A 95 -17.26 -48.93 8.31
C THR A 95 -17.09 -49.79 7.06
N GLY A 96 -16.03 -49.56 6.28
CA GLY A 96 -15.60 -50.43 5.18
C GLY A 96 -16.51 -50.45 3.94
N LYS A 97 -17.38 -49.44 3.74
CA LYS A 97 -18.17 -49.35 2.50
C LYS A 97 -17.37 -48.65 1.40
N ALA A 98 -17.18 -49.35 0.28
CA ALA A 98 -16.41 -48.90 -0.86
C ALA A 98 -16.99 -47.64 -1.53
N LEU A 99 -16.06 -46.81 -2.02
CA LEU A 99 -16.28 -45.59 -2.77
C LEU A 99 -16.64 -45.96 -4.23
N GLU A 100 -17.88 -46.36 -4.50
CA GLU A 100 -18.33 -46.49 -5.88
C GLU A 100 -18.72 -45.11 -6.42
N GLU A 101 -17.77 -44.60 -7.22
CA GLU A 101 -17.84 -43.71 -8.39
C GLU A 101 -18.79 -42.50 -8.38
N LEU A 102 -18.15 -41.35 -8.67
CA LEU A 102 -18.68 -39.99 -8.83
C LEU A 102 -19.88 -39.90 -9.79
#